data_AF-A0A7Y0K6X3-F1
#
_entry.id   AF-A0A7Y0K6X3-F1
#
_cell.length_a   1.000
_cell.length_b   1.000
_cell.length_c   1.000
_cell.angle_alpha   90.00
_cell.angle_beta   90.00
_cell.angle_gamma   90.00
#
_symmetry.space_group_name_H-M   'P 1'
#
loop_
_entity.id
_entity.type
_entity.pdbx_description
1 polymer ?
#
loop_
_entity_poly.entity_id
_entity_poly.type
_entity_poly.pdbx_seq_one_letter_code
_entity_poly.pdbx_strand_id
1 'polypeptide(L)' 'MGYTILFSYYEIVGEEARLIDEYRLPSSQQKESLETLLRQQNYEFIGNVDLWGIRTNKFMSIAEIINNGRENIS' A
#
# COMPACT_ATOMS: atom_id res chain seq x y z
N MET A 1 2.47 6.30 18.77
CA MET A 1 2.97 6.20 17.38
C MET A 1 1.92 5.43 16.60
N GLY A 2 1.46 5.97 15.48
CA GLY A 2 0.48 5.27 14.64
C GLY A 2 1.02 5.08 13.23
N TYR A 3 0.24 4.35 12.44
CA TYR A 3 0.60 3.94 11.09
C TYR A 3 -0.24 4.72 10.08
N THR A 4 0.23 4.80 8.84
CA THR A 4 -0.55 5.25 7.68
C THR A 4 -0.35 4.26 6.53
N ILE A 5 -1.07 4.45 5.43
CA ILE A 5 -0.89 3.69 4.20
C ILE A 5 -0.31 4.62 3.13
N LEU A 6 0.75 4.18 2.47
CA LEU A 6 1.18 4.70 1.17
C LEU A 6 0.63 3.77 0.09
N PHE A 7 -0.21 4.32 -0.79
CA PHE A 7 -0.69 3.63 -1.98
C PHE A 7 0.19 4.02 -3.17
N SER A 8 0.72 3.03 -3.87
CA SER A 8 1.45 3.20 -5.13
C SER A 8 0.66 2.50 -6.24
N TYR A 9 0.21 3.27 -7.22
CA TYR A 9 -0.62 2.81 -8.34
C TYR A 9 0.22 2.66 -9.59
N TYR A 10 0.13 1.47 -10.20
CA TYR A 10 0.85 1.11 -11.40
C TYR A 10 -0.14 0.80 -12.53
N GLU A 11 0.09 1.38 -13.70
CA GLU A 11 -0.53 0.94 -14.95
C GLU A 11 0.27 -0.25 -15.52
N ILE A 12 -0.42 -1.28 -16.01
CA ILE A 12 0.20 -2.44 -16.65
C ILE A 12 0.06 -2.28 -18.17
N VAL A 13 1.19 -2.18 -18.86
CA VAL A 13 1.25 -2.05 -20.33
C VAL A 13 2.10 -3.18 -20.89
N GLY A 14 1.43 -4.19 -21.47
CA GLY A 14 2.10 -5.41 -21.93
C GLY A 14 2.72 -6.17 -20.77
N GLU A 15 4.04 -6.33 -20.78
CA GLU A 15 4.80 -7.01 -19.74
C GLU A 15 5.37 -6.04 -18.67
N GLU A 16 5.16 -4.73 -18.86
CA GLU A 16 5.71 -3.70 -17.98
C GLU A 16 4.65 -3.15 -17.01
N ALA A 17 5.12 -2.72 -15.83
CA ALA A 17 4.34 -1.97 -14.86
C ALA A 17 4.96 -0.58 -14.67
N ARG A 18 4.17 0.47 -14.91
CA ARG A 18 4.59 1.87 -14.79
C ARG A 18 3.88 2.53 -13.62
N LEU A 19 4.64 3.10 -12.69
CA LEU A 19 4.07 3.92 -11.61
C LEU A 19 3.40 5.15 -12.22
N ILE A 20 2.13 5.38 -11.87
CA ILE A 20 1.33 6.51 -12.36
C ILE A 20 0.89 7.46 -11.26
N ASP A 21 0.78 6.98 -10.01
CA ASP A 21 0.38 7.82 -8.88
C ASP A 21 0.86 7.23 -7.55
N GLU A 22 1.08 8.10 -6.58
CA GLU A 22 1.38 7.74 -5.19
C GLU A 22 0.61 8.63 -4.22
N TYR A 23 -0.10 8.02 -3.29
CA TYR A 23 -0.95 8.73 -2.35
C TYR A 23 -0.81 8.17 -0.94
N ARG A 24 -0.52 9.06 0.02
CA ARG A 24 -0.45 8.72 1.43
C ARG A 24 -1.74 9.11 2.15
N LEU A 25 -2.29 8.23 2.96
CA LEU A 25 -3.42 8.58 3.81
C LEU A 25 -3.02 9.64 4.85
N PRO A 26 -3.82 10.70 5.04
CA PRO A 26 -3.49 11.81 5.93
C PRO A 26 -3.65 11.47 7.42
N SER A 27 -4.26 10.33 7.77
CA SER A 27 -4.58 9.97 9.15
C SER A 27 -3.72 8.83 9.67
N SER A 28 -3.35 8.95 10.95
CA SER A 28 -2.63 7.90 11.66
C SER A 28 -3.61 6.97 12.38
N GLN A 29 -3.49 5.67 12.14
CA GLN A 29 -4.35 4.62 12.69
C GLN A 29 -3.53 3.51 13.36
N GLN A 30 -4.19 2.58 14.05
CA GLN A 30 -3.55 1.33 14.49
C GLN A 30 -3.29 0.43 13.27
N LYS A 31 -2.17 -0.30 13.27
CA LYS A 31 -1.80 -1.20 12.14
C LYS A 31 -2.90 -2.21 11.82
N GLU A 32 -3.48 -2.85 12.83
CA GLU A 32 -4.57 -3.82 12.66
C GLU A 32 -5.81 -3.22 11.98
N SER A 33 -6.13 -1.96 12.27
CA SER A 33 -7.24 -1.25 11.62
C SER A 33 -6.97 -1.02 10.12
N LEU A 34 -5.72 -0.73 9.76
CA LEU A 34 -5.29 -0.55 8.37
C LEU A 34 -5.27 -1.88 7.62
N GLU A 35 -4.77 -2.96 8.22
CA GLU A 35 -4.84 -4.31 7.65
C GLU A 35 -6.30 -4.75 7.43
N THR A 36 -7.19 -4.45 8.38
CA THR A 36 -8.62 -4.73 8.26
C THR A 36 -9.24 -3.96 7.09
N LEU A 37 -8.91 -2.67 6.95
CA LEU A 37 -9.34 -1.85 5.82
C LEU A 37 -8.87 -2.46 4.49
N LEU A 38 -7.60 -2.86 4.39
CA LEU A 38 -7.03 -3.45 3.19
C LEU A 38 -7.71 -4.77 2.81
N ARG A 39 -7.98 -5.66 3.78
CA ARG A 39 -8.77 -6.88 3.55
C ARG A 39 -10.18 -6.57 3.05
N GLN A 40 -10.86 -5.58 3.62
CA GLN A 40 -12.20 -5.17 3.18
C GLN A 40 -12.20 -4.60 1.75
N GLN A 41 -11.07 -4.08 1.28
CA GLN A 41 -10.88 -3.60 -0.10
C GLN A 41 -10.30 -4.68 -1.04
N ASN A 42 -10.25 -5.95 -0.62
CA ASN A 42 -9.71 -7.07 -1.39
C ASN A 42 -8.21 -6.95 -1.73
N TYR A 43 -7.44 -6.24 -0.90
CA TYR A 43 -5.99 -6.35 -0.99
C TYR A 43 -5.54 -7.64 -0.32
N GLU A 44 -4.56 -8.29 -0.95
CA GLU A 44 -3.93 -9.51 -0.47
C GLU A 44 -2.56 -9.18 0.13
N PHE A 45 -2.18 -9.91 1.17
CA PHE A 45 -0.85 -9.75 1.76
C PHE A 45 0.20 -10.36 0.82
N ILE A 46 1.21 -9.57 0.42
CA ILE A 46 2.21 -9.98 -0.60
C ILE A 46 3.57 -10.39 -0.01
N GLY A 47 3.62 -10.70 1.29
CA GLY A 47 4.73 -11.42 1.90
C GLY A 47 5.88 -10.57 2.48
N ASN A 48 5.90 -9.26 2.22
CA ASN A 48 6.76 -8.33 2.96
C ASN A 48 5.95 -7.70 4.11
N VAL A 49 6.59 -7.46 5.26
CA VAL A 49 5.98 -7.31 6.62
C VAL A 49 4.82 -6.30 6.71
N ASP A 50 4.70 -5.39 5.74
CA ASP A 50 3.68 -4.35 5.68
C ASP A 50 3.13 -4.10 4.26
N LEU A 51 3.38 -4.98 3.30
CA LEU A 51 2.93 -4.82 1.91
C LEU A 51 1.69 -5.64 1.60
N TRP A 52 0.74 -4.95 0.98
CA TRP A 52 -0.51 -5.49 0.50
C TRP A 52 -0.70 -5.10 -0.96
N GLY A 53 -1.28 -5.98 -1.77
CA GLY A 53 -1.43 -5.75 -3.20
C GLY A 53 -2.78 -6.18 -3.72
N ILE A 54 -3.26 -5.46 -4.73
CA ILE A 54 -4.32 -5.92 -5.63
C ILE A 54 -3.82 -5.75 -7.07
N ARG A 55 -4.03 -6.77 -7.89
CA ARG A 55 -3.59 -6.77 -9.30
C ARG A 55 -4.73 -7.16 -10.22
N THR A 56 -4.87 -6.41 -11.30
CA THR A 56 -5.72 -6.74 -12.45
C THR A 56 -4.85 -6.87 -13.70
N ASN A 57 -5.47 -7.09 -14.85
CA ASN A 57 -4.75 -7.10 -16.13
C ASN A 57 -4.31 -5.71 -16.60
N LYS A 58 -4.88 -4.63 -16.02
CA LYS A 58 -4.66 -3.24 -16.48
C LYS A 58 -3.92 -2.38 -15.46
N PHE A 59 -4.04 -2.71 -14.19
CA PHE A 59 -3.41 -1.95 -13.12
C PHE A 59 -3.04 -2.85 -11.96
N MET A 60 -2.11 -2.37 -11.15
CA MET A 60 -1.70 -2.95 -9.89
C MET A 60 -1.66 -1.82 -8.86
N SER A 61 -2.15 -2.08 -7.65
CA SER A 61 -2.02 -1.15 -6.54
C SER A 61 -1.32 -1.85 -5.40
N ILE A 62 -0.28 -1.21 -4.89
CA ILE A 62 0.48 -1.66 -3.73
C ILE A 62 0.17 -0.70 -2.59
N ALA A 63 -0.20 -1.25 -1.43
CA ALA A 63 -0.42 -0.52 -0.20
C ALA A 63 0.66 -0.92 0.81
N GLU A 64 1.46 0.05 1.23
CA GLU A 64 2.47 -0.12 2.28
C GLU A 64 1.97 0.51 3.58
N ILE A 65 1.93 -0.28 4.65
CA ILE A 65 1.63 0.22 5.99
C ILE A 65 2.91 0.79 6.61
N ILE A 66 3.00 2.11 6.70
CA ILE A 66 4.18 2.83 7.20
C ILE A 66 3.94 3.29 8.63
N ASN A 67 4.92 3.11 9.52
CA ASN A 67 4.89 3.69 10.85
C ASN A 67 5.30 5.17 10.80
N ASN A 68 4.43 6.09 11.22
CA ASN A 68 4.71 7.54 11.25
C ASN A 68 5.86 7.91 12.22
N GLY A 69 6.25 7.00 13.11
CA GLY A 69 7.43 7.15 13.97
C GLY A 69 8.76 6.72 13.34
N ARG A 70 8.75 6.20 12.10
CA ARG A 70 9.93 5.72 11.35
C ARG A 70 10.28 6.57 10.13
N GLU A 71 9.78 7.80 10.03
CA GLU A 71 10.33 8.75 9.07
C GLU A 71 11.70 9.26 9.57
N ASN A 72 12.74 8.44 9.41
CA ASN A 72 14.21 8.69 9.49
C ASN A 72 14.96 7.41 9.96
N ILE A 73 16.06 6.91 9.38
CA ILE A 73 16.99 7.38 8.33
C ILE A 73 17.74 6.13 7.81
N SER A 74 17.89 5.94 6.49
CA SER A 74 19.08 5.39 5.80
C SER A 74 18.82 5.38 4.30
#